data_AF-A0A9E1S929-F1
#
_entry.id   AF-A0A9E1S929-F1
#
_cell.length_a   1.000
_cell.length_b   1.000
_cell.length_c   1.000
_cell.angle_alpha   90.00
_cell.angle_beta   90.00
_cell.angle_gamma   90.00
#
_symmetry.space_group_name_H-M   'P 1'
#
loop_
_entity.id
_entity.type
_entity.pdbx_description
1 polymer ?
#
loop_
_entity_poly.entity_id
_entity_poly.type
_entity_poly.pdbx_seq_one_letter_code
_entity_poly.pdbx_strand_id
1 'polypeptide(L)' 'MTTFSLYYHPLYSDGLDRTARFPVDRYRLLAEKISLLNSENNIRITEPRLATRDELLLVHEESFIDRFIEGNL' A
#
# COMPACT_ATOMS: atom_id res chain seq x y z
N MET A 1 23.52 -6.02 -12.26
CA MET A 1 22.09 -6.23 -12.59
C MET A 1 21.26 -5.34 -11.69
N THR A 2 20.30 -4.59 -12.23
CA THR A 2 19.39 -3.77 -11.44
C THR A 2 18.17 -4.60 -11.04
N THR A 3 17.98 -4.81 -9.75
CA THR A 3 16.81 -5.51 -9.20
C THR A 3 15.57 -4.60 -9.27
N PHE A 4 14.45 -5.12 -9.77
CA PHE A 4 13.19 -4.39 -9.81
C PHE A 4 12.66 -4.19 -8.39
N SER A 5 12.36 -2.95 -7.99
CA SER A 5 11.78 -2.66 -6.69
C SER A 5 10.26 -2.74 -6.75
N LEU A 6 9.68 -3.60 -5.91
CA LEU A 6 8.25 -3.72 -5.70
C LEU A 6 7.92 -3.24 -4.28
N TYR A 7 6.93 -2.37 -4.14
CA TYR A 7 6.49 -1.90 -2.82
C TYR A 7 5.22 -2.64 -2.39
N TYR A 8 5.22 -3.13 -1.16
CA TYR A 8 4.08 -3.85 -0.59
C TYR A 8 4.01 -3.66 0.93
N HIS A 9 2.78 -3.52 1.43
CA HIS A 9 2.49 -3.54 2.86
C HIS A 9 1.19 -4.34 3.11
N PRO A 10 1.08 -5.16 4.18
CA PRO A 10 -0.12 -5.95 4.49
C PRO A 10 -1.42 -5.13 4.58
N LEU A 11 -1.33 -3.88 5.06
CA LEU A 11 -2.47 -2.95 5.13
C LEU A 11 -3.20 -2.72 3.81
N TYR A 12 -2.56 -2.97 2.66
CA TYR A 12 -3.22 -2.91 1.36
C TYR A 12 -4.33 -3.96 1.20
N SER A 13 -4.37 -4.98 2.07
CA SER A 13 -5.45 -5.95 2.19
C SER A 13 -6.12 -5.87 3.57
N ASP A 14 -5.32 -5.89 4.64
CA ASP A 14 -5.85 -6.07 6.01
C ASP A 14 -6.46 -4.80 6.59
N GLY A 15 -6.10 -3.62 6.07
CA GLY A 15 -6.65 -2.33 6.48
C GLY A 15 -7.93 -1.94 5.72
N LEU A 16 -8.41 -2.78 4.79
CA LEU A 16 -9.57 -2.48 3.96
C LEU A 16 -10.84 -3.14 4.50
N ASP A 17 -11.98 -2.45 4.33
CA ASP A 17 -13.30 -2.98 4.66
C ASP A 17 -13.58 -4.28 3.88
N ARG A 18 -13.82 -5.36 4.62
CA ARG A 18 -14.09 -6.70 4.07
C ARG A 18 -15.43 -6.78 3.34
N THR A 19 -16.33 -5.83 3.55
CA THR A 19 -17.62 -5.74 2.85
C THR A 19 -17.53 -4.99 1.51
N ALA A 20 -16.37 -4.40 1.20
CA ALA A 20 -16.17 -3.71 -0.07
C ALA A 20 -16.35 -4.67 -1.25
N ARG A 21 -16.96 -4.17 -2.35
CA ARG A 21 -17.02 -4.91 -3.63
C ARG A 21 -15.64 -5.11 -4.27
N PHE A 22 -14.64 -4.41 -3.75
CA PHE A 22 -13.26 -4.50 -4.20
C PHE A 22 -12.61 -5.79 -3.71
N PRO A 23 -11.81 -6.50 -4.53
CA PRO A 23 -11.14 -7.73 -4.11
C PRO A 23 -9.97 -7.43 -3.15
N VAL A 24 -10.28 -7.19 -1.88
CA VAL A 24 -9.33 -6.78 -0.83
C VAL A 24 -8.14 -7.72 -0.70
N ASP A 25 -8.33 -9.03 -0.87
CA ASP A 25 -7.27 -10.04 -0.74
C ASP A 25 -6.27 -10.04 -1.91
N ARG A 26 -6.57 -9.34 -3.02
CA ARG A 26 -5.76 -9.40 -4.24
C ARG A 26 -4.31 -9.00 -4.00
N TYR A 27 -4.06 -7.97 -3.18
CA TYR A 27 -2.70 -7.49 -2.95
C TYR A 27 -1.85 -8.50 -2.19
N ARG A 28 -2.39 -9.09 -1.12
CA ARG A 28 -1.73 -10.17 -0.37
C ARG A 28 -1.45 -11.39 -1.26
N LEU A 29 -2.47 -11.88 -1.98
CA LEU A 29 -2.32 -13.04 -2.88
C LEU A 29 -1.28 -12.80 -3.97
N LEU A 30 -1.20 -11.58 -4.50
CA LEU A 30 -0.21 -11.22 -5.51
C LEU A 30 1.20 -11.17 -4.91
N ALA A 31 1.37 -10.56 -3.73
CA ALA A 31 2.66 -10.49 -3.03
C ALA A 31 3.19 -11.89 -2.68
N GLU A 32 2.34 -12.79 -2.18
CA GLU A 32 2.66 -14.19 -1.91
C GLU A 32 3.11 -14.89 -3.20
N LYS A 33 2.33 -14.78 -4.29
CA LYS A 33 2.66 -15.43 -5.56
C LYS A 33 3.95 -14.91 -6.18
N ILE A 34 4.18 -13.59 -6.13
CA ILE A 34 5.44 -13.00 -6.63
C ILE A 34 6.62 -13.50 -5.79
N SER A 35 6.49 -13.56 -4.47
CA SER A 35 7.56 -14.06 -3.58
C SER A 35 7.92 -15.51 -3.90
N LEU A 36 6.93 -16.36 -4.17
CA LEU A 36 7.14 -17.75 -4.56
C LEU A 36 7.83 -17.89 -5.92
N LEU A 37 7.53 -17.01 -6.87
CA LEU A 37 8.09 -17.05 -8.23
C LEU A 37 9.43 -16.32 -8.36
N ASN A 38 9.83 -15.51 -7.37
CA ASN A 38 11.05 -14.70 -7.38
C ASN A 38 12.31 -15.49 -6.97
N SER A 39 12.49 -16.69 -7.53
CA SER A 39 13.63 -17.57 -7.23
C SER A 39 14.99 -16.95 -7.59
N GLU A 40 15.01 -16.12 -8.63
CA GLU A 40 16.21 -15.44 -9.13
C GLU A 40 16.55 -14.15 -8.35
N ASN A 41 15.74 -13.75 -7.36
CA ASN A 41 15.91 -12.51 -6.59
C ASN A 41 16.00 -11.25 -7.47
N ASN A 42 15.35 -11.27 -8.63
CA ASN A 42 15.29 -10.15 -9.57
C ASN A 42 14.29 -9.07 -9.13
N ILE A 43 13.42 -9.38 -8.16
CA ILE A 43 12.48 -8.45 -7.54
C ILE A 43 12.86 -8.26 -6.06
N ARG A 44 12.97 -7.01 -5.63
CA ARG A 44 13.14 -6.64 -4.23
C ARG A 44 11.81 -6.11 -3.71
N ILE A 45 11.13 -6.89 -2.89
CA ILE A 45 9.94 -6.44 -2.18
C ILE A 45 10.40 -5.56 -1.02
N THR A 46 9.91 -4.32 -0.98
CA THR A 46 10.30 -3.30 0.00
C THR A 46 9.05 -2.77 0.68
N GLU A 47 9.12 -2.60 1.99
CA GLU A 47 8.06 -1.93 2.74
C GLU A 47 8.08 -0.42 2.43
N PRO A 48 6.97 0.17 1.99
CA PRO A 48 6.88 1.61 1.75
C PRO A 48 6.78 2.38 3.07
N ARG A 49 7.29 3.61 3.07
CA ARG A 49 7.02 4.55 4.17
C ARG A 49 5.61 5.13 4.07
N LEU A 50 5.11 5.65 5.19
CA LEU A 50 3.94 6.52 5.18
C LEU A 50 4.23 7.83 4.42
N ALA A 51 3.20 8.37 3.78
CA ALA A 51 3.22 9.72 3.23
C ALA A 51 3.32 10.73 4.38
N THR A 52 4.09 11.79 4.17
CA THR A 52 4.19 12.91 5.10
C THR A 52 3.00 13.86 4.94
N ARG A 53 2.69 14.67 5.96
CA ARG A 53 1.62 15.67 5.86
C ARG A 53 1.87 16.65 4.72
N ASP A 54 3.11 17.10 4.53
CA ASP A 54 3.48 18.02 3.45
C ASP A 54 3.21 17.41 2.06
N GLU A 55 3.45 16.10 1.88
CA GLU A 55 3.11 15.39 0.64
C GLU A 55 1.61 15.27 0.42
N LEU A 56 0.83 15.06 1.47
CA LEU A 56 -0.63 15.03 1.38
C LEU A 56 -1.19 16.40 0.98
N LEU A 57 -0.60 17.49 1.50
CA LEU A 57 -0.98 18.88 1.19
C LEU A 57 -0.68 19.31 -0.25
N LEU A 58 0.10 18.53 -1.01
CA LEU A 58 0.32 18.81 -2.44
C LEU A 58 -0.96 18.64 -3.28
N VAL A 59 -1.95 17.87 -2.78
CA VAL A 59 -3.15 17.51 -3.54
C VAL A 59 -4.43 17.67 -2.71
N HIS A 60 -4.37 17.55 -1.38
CA HIS A 60 -5.52 17.61 -0.50
C HIS A 60 -5.57 18.90 0.31
N GLU A 61 -6.78 19.43 0.50
CA GLU A 61 -7.06 20.52 1.44
C GLU A 61 -6.72 20.10 2.88
N GLU A 62 -6.15 21.04 3.65
CA GLU A 62 -5.78 20.79 5.05
C GLU A 62 -6.95 20.23 5.87
N SER A 63 -8.12 20.86 5.76
CA SER A 63 -9.32 20.43 6.50
C SER A 63 -9.78 19.00 6.16
N PHE A 64 -9.51 18.53 4.93
CA PHE A 64 -9.82 17.15 4.55
C PHE A 64 -8.87 16.17 5.23
N ILE A 65 -7.58 16.48 5.26
CA ILE A 65 -6.56 15.66 5.92
C ILE A 65 -6.88 15.52 7.41
N ASP A 66 -7.23 16.62 8.08
CA ASP A 66 -7.53 16.61 9.51
C ASP A 66 -8.76 15.75 9.83
N ARG A 67 -9.87 15.94 9.09
CA ARG A 67 -11.07 15.10 9.27
C ARG A 67 -10.79 13.62 8.98
N PHE A 68 -9.97 13.31 7.97
CA PHE A 68 -9.60 11.93 7.66
C PHE A 68 -8.86 11.28 8.84
N ILE A 69 -7.83 11.96 9.35
CA ILE A 69 -6.98 11.43 10.43
C ILE A 69 -7.78 11.29 11.74
N GLU A 70 -8.69 12.22 12.02
CA GLU A 70 -9.57 12.16 13.19
C GLU A 70 -10.71 11.15 13.08
N GLY A 71 -10.92 10.53 11.90
CA GLY A 71 -12.02 9.59 11.66
C GLY A 71 -13.39 10.26 11.53
N ASN A 72 -13.42 11.53 11.13
CA ASN A 72 -14.60 12.39 11.02
C ASN A 72 -15.06 12.61 9.57
N LEU A 73 -14.73 11.68 8.66
CA LEU A 73 -15.13 11.71 7.25
C LEU A 73 -16.44 10.98 6.95
#